data_AF-U1NT70-F1
#
_entry.id   AF-U1NT70-F1
#
_cell.length_a   1.000
_cell.length_b   1.000
_cell.length_c   1.000
_cell.angle_alpha   90.00
_cell.angle_beta   90.00
_cell.angle_gamma   90.00
#
_symmetry.space_group_name_H-M   'P 1'
#
loop_
_entity.id
_entity.type
_entity.pdbx_description
1 polymer ?
#
loop_
_entity_poly.entity_id
_entity_poly.type
_entity_poly.pdbx_seq_one_letter_code
_entity_poly.pdbx_strand_id
1 'polypeptide(L)'
;MADDEAETAADDSAETADETPESLEDISGVGPSKADALREAGYESVTDIQAASQGELSEVDGVGNALAARIKAGVGDLEVSEETEAEVEDDTEEAVEETDDEDVETELQARGHADKTPELDDETEAALDQKRREGKPAFKRQDYHMKKRTPESWRSPTGTLSKQRRGMKSRGPKVAPGFKSPKAARGLHPSGFEEVRVHNTDDLDDVDGDTEAVRIASKVGDRKRERIEEVCEDEEIRVLNPTYIEVEVETDD
;
A
#
# COMPACT_ATOMS: atom_id res chain seq x y z
N MET A 1 38.61 38.28 14.03
CA MET A 1 38.80 38.85 12.68
C MET A 1 38.19 37.87 11.71
N ALA A 2 37.01 38.08 11.13
CA ALA A 2 36.13 39.25 11.10
C ALA A 2 34.68 38.78 10.90
N ASP A 3 33.76 39.55 11.48
CA ASP A 3 32.34 39.69 11.09
C ASP A 3 32.19 40.05 9.59
N ASP A 4 31.09 39.61 8.96
CA ASP A 4 30.38 40.28 7.85
C ASP A 4 29.03 39.53 7.62
N GLU A 5 27.89 40.01 8.16
CA GLU A 5 26.79 40.76 7.48
C GLU A 5 25.93 39.89 6.52
N ALA A 6 24.64 39.59 6.82
CA ALA A 6 23.39 40.35 6.48
C ALA A 6 23.10 40.38 4.95
N GLU A 7 21.90 40.32 4.37
CA GLU A 7 20.48 40.20 4.72
C GLU A 7 19.69 39.89 3.41
N THR A 8 18.51 39.28 3.53
CA THR A 8 17.26 39.33 2.72
C THR A 8 17.21 39.73 1.23
N ALA A 9 16.35 39.01 0.47
CA ALA A 9 15.38 39.64 -0.45
C ALA A 9 14.11 38.78 -0.57
N ALA A 10 12.98 39.38 -0.21
CA ALA A 10 11.63 38.90 -0.41
C ALA A 10 10.98 39.60 -1.61
N ASP A 11 9.86 39.03 -2.04
CA ASP A 11 8.74 39.64 -2.77
C ASP A 11 8.73 39.59 -4.32
N ASP A 12 7.69 38.93 -4.84
CA ASP A 12 6.91 39.43 -5.98
C ASP A 12 5.49 38.82 -5.89
N SER A 13 4.62 39.46 -5.10
CA SER A 13 3.16 39.28 -5.20
C SER A 13 2.59 40.48 -5.96
N ALA A 14 2.20 40.25 -7.22
CA ALA A 14 1.60 41.28 -8.05
C ALA A 14 0.16 41.59 -7.59
N GLU A 15 0.01 42.81 -7.09
CA GLU A 15 -1.24 43.51 -6.75
C GLU A 15 -1.95 43.91 -8.08
N THR A 16 -3.14 43.36 -8.35
CA THR A 16 -4.05 43.90 -9.38
C THR A 16 -5.16 44.69 -8.71
N ALA A 17 -5.22 45.97 -9.06
CA ALA A 17 -6.20 46.94 -8.61
C ALA A 17 -7.64 46.46 -8.83
N ASP A 18 -8.45 46.61 -7.78
CA ASP A 18 -9.91 46.42 -7.77
C ASP A 18 -10.57 47.56 -8.56
N GLU A 19 -10.56 47.44 -9.90
CA GLU A 19 -11.37 48.29 -10.77
C GLU A 19 -12.71 47.58 -10.98
N THR A 20 -13.76 48.05 -10.30
CA THR A 20 -15.12 47.54 -10.50
C THR A 20 -15.50 47.70 -11.98
N PRO A 21 -15.88 46.63 -12.70
CA PRO A 21 -16.14 46.71 -14.13
C PRO A 21 -17.30 47.68 -14.41
N GLU A 22 -17.10 48.64 -15.30
CA GLU A 22 -18.14 49.62 -15.68
C GLU A 22 -19.11 49.05 -16.73
N SER A 23 -18.71 48.01 -17.48
CA SER A 23 -19.53 47.34 -18.48
C SER A 23 -19.50 45.81 -18.36
N LEU A 24 -20.53 45.14 -18.92
CA LEU A 24 -20.67 43.68 -18.87
C LEU A 24 -19.49 42.93 -19.52
N GLU A 25 -18.82 43.55 -20.49
CA GLU A 25 -17.70 42.96 -21.23
C GLU A 25 -16.36 43.10 -20.47
N ASP A 26 -16.31 43.96 -19.46
CA ASP A 26 -15.13 44.12 -18.60
C ASP A 26 -15.08 43.04 -17.50
N ILE A 27 -16.16 42.26 -17.34
CA ILE A 27 -16.22 41.15 -16.40
C ILE A 27 -15.37 39.98 -16.92
N SER A 28 -14.46 39.50 -16.09
CA SER A 28 -13.54 38.41 -16.41
C SER A 28 -14.26 37.16 -16.96
N GLY A 29 -14.06 36.88 -18.25
CA GLY A 29 -14.62 35.71 -18.94
C GLY A 29 -15.94 35.95 -19.70
N VAL A 30 -16.47 37.18 -19.66
CA VAL A 30 -17.60 37.63 -20.48
C VAL A 30 -17.06 38.30 -21.73
N GLY A 31 -17.31 37.69 -22.89
CA GLY A 31 -17.04 38.32 -24.19
C GLY A 31 -18.33 38.89 -24.79
N PRO A 32 -18.26 39.59 -25.94
CA PRO A 32 -19.40 40.28 -26.54
C PRO A 32 -20.60 39.35 -26.79
N SER A 33 -20.36 38.12 -27.25
CA SER A 33 -21.43 37.14 -27.48
C SER A 33 -22.16 36.70 -26.21
N LYS A 34 -21.47 36.69 -25.06
CA LYS A 34 -22.07 36.33 -23.77
C LYS A 34 -22.69 37.54 -23.10
N ALA A 35 -22.13 38.73 -23.31
CA ALA A 35 -22.77 39.97 -22.91
C ALA A 35 -24.10 40.16 -23.65
N ASP A 36 -24.18 39.79 -24.93
CA ASP A 36 -25.43 39.77 -25.69
C ASP A 36 -26.44 38.79 -25.08
N ALA A 37 -26.02 37.58 -24.72
CA ALA A 37 -26.88 36.59 -24.07
C ALA A 37 -27.41 37.05 -22.69
N LEU A 38 -26.55 37.71 -21.90
CA LEU A 38 -26.94 38.30 -20.61
C LEU A 38 -27.95 39.45 -20.78
N ARG A 39 -27.77 40.29 -21.81
CA ARG A 39 -28.73 41.36 -22.14
C ARG A 39 -30.07 40.79 -22.64
N GLU A 40 -30.05 39.72 -23.43
CA GLU A 40 -31.26 39.04 -23.90
C GLU A 40 -32.03 38.38 -22.74
N ALA A 41 -31.31 37.90 -21.72
CA ALA A 41 -31.87 37.42 -20.46
C ALA A 41 -32.34 38.54 -19.50
N GLY A 42 -32.12 39.82 -19.86
CA GLY A 42 -32.59 40.98 -19.09
C GLY A 42 -31.59 41.56 -18.10
N TYR A 43 -30.34 41.08 -18.08
CA TYR A 43 -29.25 41.64 -17.28
C TYR A 43 -28.47 42.67 -18.11
N GLU A 44 -28.95 43.91 -18.11
CA GLU A 44 -28.41 44.98 -18.96
C GLU A 44 -27.24 45.73 -18.31
N SER A 45 -27.10 45.64 -16.99
CA SER A 45 -26.08 46.34 -16.22
C SER A 45 -25.38 45.45 -15.20
N VAL A 46 -24.20 45.89 -14.75
CA VAL A 46 -23.40 45.20 -13.73
C VAL A 46 -24.18 45.07 -12.40
N THR A 47 -25.05 46.05 -12.08
CA THR A 47 -25.94 46.00 -10.92
C THR A 47 -27.03 44.92 -11.04
N ASP A 48 -27.48 44.60 -12.26
CA ASP A 48 -28.46 43.53 -12.46
C ASP A 48 -27.83 42.15 -12.20
N ILE A 49 -26.55 42.00 -12.56
CA ILE A 49 -25.76 40.79 -12.28
C ILE A 49 -25.44 40.65 -10.79
N GLN A 50 -25.23 41.76 -10.07
CA GLN A 50 -25.08 41.73 -8.60
C GLN A 50 -26.34 41.21 -7.93
N ALA A 51 -27.51 41.70 -8.34
CA ALA A 51 -28.79 41.30 -7.76
C ALA A 51 -29.21 39.87 -8.12
N ALA A 52 -28.76 39.34 -9.27
CA ALA A 52 -29.06 37.98 -9.71
C ALA A 52 -28.32 36.92 -8.90
N SER A 53 -28.97 35.81 -8.56
CA SER A 53 -28.32 34.67 -7.92
C SER A 53 -27.42 33.91 -8.90
N GLN A 54 -26.46 33.15 -8.37
CA GLN A 54 -25.59 32.31 -9.21
C GLN A 54 -26.40 31.29 -10.04
N GLY A 55 -27.51 30.79 -9.49
CA GLY A 55 -28.43 29.87 -10.17
C GLY A 55 -29.06 30.54 -11.40
N GLU A 56 -29.63 31.73 -11.23
CA GLU A 56 -30.26 32.48 -12.32
C GLU A 56 -29.27 32.82 -13.44
N LEU A 57 -28.03 33.16 -13.09
CA LEU A 57 -26.98 33.41 -14.09
C LEU A 57 -26.55 32.12 -14.82
N SER A 58 -26.66 30.96 -14.18
CA SER A 58 -26.28 29.66 -14.76
C SER A 58 -27.30 29.12 -15.77
N GLU A 59 -28.52 29.64 -15.73
CA GLU A 59 -29.61 29.27 -16.64
C GLU A 59 -29.53 30.02 -17.98
N VAL A 60 -28.70 31.08 -18.05
CA VAL A 60 -28.49 31.86 -19.29
C VAL A 60 -27.72 31.03 -20.30
N ASP A 61 -28.21 31.02 -21.54
CA ASP A 61 -27.61 30.28 -22.65
C ASP A 61 -26.12 30.62 -22.83
N GLY A 62 -25.26 29.64 -22.55
CA GLY A 62 -23.80 29.77 -22.66
C GLY A 62 -23.07 30.23 -21.39
N VAL A 63 -23.78 30.46 -20.29
CA VAL A 63 -23.22 30.75 -18.96
C VAL A 63 -23.48 29.55 -18.05
N GLY A 64 -22.56 28.59 -18.00
CA GLY A 64 -22.69 27.46 -17.06
C GLY A 64 -22.33 27.84 -15.61
N ASN A 65 -22.63 26.96 -14.65
CA ASN A 65 -22.35 27.14 -13.21
C ASN A 65 -20.95 27.69 -12.89
N ALA A 66 -19.91 27.18 -13.56
CA ALA A 66 -18.53 27.61 -13.35
C ALA A 66 -18.25 29.04 -13.87
N LEU A 67 -18.94 29.47 -14.92
CA LEU A 67 -18.83 30.84 -15.44
C LEU A 67 -19.68 31.81 -14.61
N ALA A 68 -20.89 31.40 -14.21
CA ALA A 68 -21.75 32.18 -13.32
C ALA A 68 -21.03 32.52 -12.00
N ALA A 69 -20.37 31.54 -11.37
CA ALA A 69 -19.55 31.76 -10.18
C ALA A 69 -18.41 32.78 -10.42
N ARG A 70 -17.75 32.72 -11.58
CA ARG A 70 -16.67 33.65 -11.94
C ARG A 70 -17.19 35.06 -12.20
N ILE A 71 -18.34 35.20 -12.86
CA ILE A 71 -19.00 36.47 -13.12
C ILE A 71 -19.39 37.13 -11.79
N LYS A 72 -20.04 36.37 -10.90
CA LYS A 72 -20.43 36.82 -9.55
C LYS A 72 -19.22 37.29 -8.73
N ALA A 73 -18.12 36.52 -8.77
CA ALA A 73 -16.86 36.91 -8.13
C ALA A 73 -16.20 38.15 -8.77
N GLY A 74 -16.27 38.30 -10.09
CA GLY A 74 -15.69 39.44 -10.81
C GLY A 74 -16.45 40.76 -10.62
N VAL A 75 -17.70 40.68 -10.16
CA VAL A 75 -18.56 41.84 -9.89
C VAL A 75 -18.60 42.19 -8.39
N GLY A 76 -17.87 41.44 -7.57
CA GLY A 76 -17.66 41.75 -6.14
C GLY A 76 -18.79 41.35 -5.21
N ASP A 77 -19.75 40.54 -5.69
CA ASP A 77 -20.87 40.07 -4.86
C ASP A 77 -20.52 38.75 -4.18
N LEU A 78 -19.93 38.85 -3.00
CA LEU A 78 -19.68 37.72 -2.09
C LEU A 78 -20.86 37.59 -1.12
N GLU A 79 -22.05 37.26 -1.63
CA GLU A 79 -23.11 36.68 -0.80
C GLU A 79 -23.11 35.16 -0.99
N VAL A 80 -22.40 34.47 -0.08
CA VAL A 80 -22.49 33.02 0.09
C VAL A 80 -23.81 32.72 0.79
N SER A 81 -24.89 32.59 0.03
CA SER A 81 -26.11 31.96 0.53
C SER A 81 -26.01 30.45 0.31
N GLU A 82 -25.82 29.71 1.40
CA GLU A 82 -25.87 28.26 1.50
C GLU A 82 -27.30 27.74 1.28
N GLU A 83 -27.88 27.94 0.09
CA GLU A 83 -29.16 27.32 -0.25
C GLU A 83 -29.23 27.14 -1.78
N THR A 84 -28.86 25.95 -2.23
CA THR A 84 -29.36 25.41 -3.49
C THR A 84 -29.58 23.92 -3.27
N GLU A 85 -30.73 23.60 -2.70
CA GLU A 85 -31.29 22.25 -2.71
C GLU A 85 -31.57 21.88 -4.17
N ALA A 86 -30.75 20.98 -4.71
CA ALA A 86 -31.06 20.29 -5.96
C ALA A 86 -31.89 19.06 -5.60
N GLU A 87 -33.19 19.12 -5.87
CA GLU A 87 -34.04 17.93 -5.88
C GLU A 87 -33.57 16.99 -6.99
N VAL A 88 -32.91 15.90 -6.61
CA VAL A 88 -32.62 14.76 -7.47
C VAL A 88 -33.64 13.68 -7.14
N GLU A 89 -34.66 13.58 -7.98
CA GLU A 89 -35.53 12.41 -8.08
C GLU A 89 -34.70 11.30 -8.76
N ASP A 90 -34.04 10.45 -7.95
CA ASP A 90 -33.54 9.13 -8.40
C ASP A 90 -33.86 8.08 -7.32
N ASP A 91 -34.81 7.22 -7.69
CA ASP A 91 -35.35 6.07 -7.00
C ASP A 91 -34.25 5.00 -6.84
N THR A 92 -33.49 5.03 -5.73
CA THR A 92 -32.83 3.86 -5.10
C THR A 92 -32.40 4.26 -3.68
N GLU A 93 -33.39 4.37 -2.79
CA GLU A 93 -33.18 4.27 -1.35
C GLU A 93 -32.99 2.78 -0.99
N GLU A 94 -31.81 2.21 -1.27
CA GLU A 94 -31.31 1.17 -0.37
C GLU A 94 -30.52 1.88 0.72
N ALA A 95 -31.10 1.84 1.91
CA ALA A 95 -30.52 2.28 3.17
C ALA A 95 -29.06 1.83 3.27
N VAL A 96 -28.14 2.77 3.11
CA VAL A 96 -26.83 2.68 3.74
C VAL A 96 -27.09 3.13 5.16
N GLU A 97 -27.42 2.16 6.02
CA GLU A 97 -27.31 2.38 7.45
C GLU A 97 -25.86 2.81 7.71
N GLU A 98 -25.67 4.07 8.10
CA GLU A 98 -24.48 4.47 8.83
C GLU A 98 -24.52 3.66 10.13
N THR A 99 -23.97 2.45 10.08
CA THR A 99 -23.59 1.72 11.28
C THR A 99 -22.58 2.60 11.98
N ASP A 100 -22.98 3.18 13.11
CA ASP A 100 -22.06 3.65 14.14
C ASP A 100 -20.90 2.66 14.22
N ASP A 101 -19.72 3.07 13.74
CA ASP A 101 -18.45 2.42 14.05
C ASP A 101 -18.24 2.60 15.56
N GLU A 102 -18.92 1.79 16.36
CA GLU A 102 -18.50 1.52 17.73
C GLU A 102 -17.02 1.12 17.62
N ASP A 103 -16.13 1.79 18.35
CA ASP A 103 -14.70 1.46 18.42
C ASP A 103 -14.53 0.02 18.96
N VAL A 104 -14.79 -0.98 18.13
CA VAL A 104 -14.59 -2.40 18.41
C VAL A 104 -13.11 -2.70 18.29
N GLU A 105 -12.56 -3.36 19.29
CA GLU A 105 -11.13 -3.69 19.32
C GLU A 105 -10.84 -4.72 18.21
N THR A 106 -10.14 -4.31 17.14
CA THR A 106 -9.74 -5.19 16.04
C THR A 106 -8.32 -5.71 16.23
N GLU A 107 -8.08 -6.97 15.84
CA GLU A 107 -6.75 -7.58 15.83
C GLU A 107 -6.40 -8.24 14.49
N LEU A 108 -5.11 -8.29 14.17
CA LEU A 108 -4.62 -8.95 12.95
C LEU A 108 -4.49 -10.46 13.16
N GLN A 109 -5.35 -11.23 12.51
CA GLN A 109 -5.32 -12.69 12.52
C GLN A 109 -4.84 -13.26 11.17
N ALA A 110 -4.07 -14.35 11.23
CA ALA A 110 -3.61 -15.05 10.03
C ALA A 110 -4.71 -15.93 9.47
N ARG A 111 -4.88 -15.96 8.14
CA ARG A 111 -5.81 -16.89 7.47
C ARG A 111 -5.34 -18.36 7.57
N GLY A 112 -6.31 -19.28 7.63
CA GLY A 112 -6.10 -20.72 7.61
C GLY A 112 -5.42 -21.30 8.86
N HIS A 113 -4.95 -22.55 8.73
CA HIS A 113 -4.40 -23.33 9.85
C HIS A 113 -2.94 -23.02 10.18
N ALA A 114 -2.66 -21.80 10.65
CA ALA A 114 -1.30 -21.32 10.93
C ALA A 114 -0.54 -22.14 11.98
N ASP A 115 -1.24 -22.77 12.92
CA ASP A 115 -0.65 -23.54 14.04
C ASP A 115 -0.57 -25.06 13.80
N LYS A 116 -1.07 -25.57 12.67
CA LYS A 116 -1.02 -27.01 12.34
C LYS A 116 0.43 -27.51 12.38
N THR A 117 0.64 -28.69 12.95
CA THR A 117 1.96 -29.35 13.08
C THR A 117 1.89 -30.69 12.36
N PRO A 118 2.96 -31.12 11.66
CA PRO A 118 2.90 -32.34 10.86
C PRO A 118 2.92 -33.59 11.74
N GLU A 119 2.45 -34.69 11.17
CA GLU A 119 2.68 -36.03 11.70
C GLU A 119 4.02 -36.56 11.18
N LEU A 120 4.99 -36.78 12.07
CA LEU A 120 6.33 -37.25 11.72
C LEU A 120 6.64 -38.60 12.36
N ASP A 121 7.45 -39.41 11.68
CA ASP A 121 8.04 -40.60 12.27
C ASP A 121 9.14 -40.27 13.30
N ASP A 122 9.34 -41.17 14.28
CA ASP A 122 10.31 -41.00 15.37
C ASP A 122 11.74 -40.73 14.86
N GLU A 123 12.15 -41.31 13.72
CA GLU A 123 13.48 -41.12 13.14
C GLU A 123 13.63 -39.69 12.58
N THR A 124 12.62 -39.22 11.85
CA THR A 124 12.59 -37.87 11.28
C THR A 124 12.52 -36.81 12.37
N GLU A 125 11.70 -37.01 13.42
CA GLU A 125 11.62 -36.09 14.56
C GLU A 125 12.99 -35.98 15.27
N ALA A 126 13.60 -37.12 15.60
CA ALA A 126 14.93 -37.13 16.23
C ALA A 126 16.01 -36.49 15.34
N ALA A 127 15.94 -36.69 14.02
CA ALA A 127 16.83 -36.06 13.06
C ALA A 127 16.62 -34.54 12.96
N LEU A 128 15.38 -34.06 13.08
CA LEU A 128 15.03 -32.65 13.08
C LEU A 128 15.56 -31.95 14.33
N ASP A 129 15.40 -32.59 15.49
CA ASP A 129 15.95 -32.12 16.76
C ASP A 129 17.48 -32.11 16.75
N GLN A 130 18.11 -33.14 16.20
CA GLN A 130 19.57 -33.16 16.01
C GLN A 130 20.02 -31.97 15.15
N LYS A 131 19.34 -31.71 14.03
CA LYS A 131 19.62 -30.59 13.12
C LYS A 131 19.47 -29.24 13.83
N ARG A 132 18.43 -29.06 14.65
CA ARG A 132 18.18 -27.84 15.44
C ARG A 132 19.27 -27.63 16.49
N ARG A 133 19.67 -28.70 17.19
CA ARG A 133 20.68 -28.66 18.26
C ARG A 133 22.09 -28.40 17.73
N GLU A 134 22.50 -29.09 16.67
CA GLU A 134 23.87 -29.00 16.13
C GLU A 134 24.07 -27.75 15.26
N GLY A 135 23.03 -27.36 14.52
CA GLY A 135 23.08 -26.21 13.61
C GLY A 135 24.19 -26.34 12.56
N LYS A 136 24.59 -25.19 11.99
CA LYS A 136 25.70 -25.12 11.04
C LYS A 136 26.43 -23.78 11.17
N PRO A 137 27.74 -23.75 10.89
CA PRO A 137 28.47 -22.49 10.73
C PRO A 137 27.82 -21.62 9.65
N ALA A 138 27.98 -20.30 9.74
CA ALA A 138 27.40 -19.36 8.78
C ALA A 138 27.95 -19.50 7.34
N PHE A 139 29.10 -20.16 7.16
CA PHE A 139 29.78 -20.33 5.87
C PHE A 139 29.89 -19.04 5.03
N LYS A 140 30.31 -17.95 5.68
CA LYS A 140 30.60 -16.69 4.98
C LYS A 140 31.99 -16.73 4.33
N ARG A 141 32.19 -15.99 3.24
CA ARG A 141 33.48 -15.86 2.56
C ARG A 141 34.59 -15.38 3.51
N GLN A 142 35.82 -15.86 3.36
CA GLN A 142 36.94 -15.34 4.15
C GLN A 142 37.05 -13.81 4.05
N ASP A 143 37.31 -13.15 5.18
CA ASP A 143 37.54 -11.71 5.31
C ASP A 143 36.41 -10.82 4.74
N TYR A 144 35.17 -11.34 4.62
CA TYR A 144 34.00 -10.58 4.16
C TYR A 144 33.77 -9.31 5.02
N HIS A 145 33.90 -9.44 6.34
CA HIS A 145 33.75 -8.35 7.29
C HIS A 145 34.87 -7.29 7.21
N MET A 146 36.01 -7.61 6.57
CA MET A 146 37.13 -6.68 6.47
C MET A 146 36.98 -5.67 5.33
N LYS A 147 36.16 -5.96 4.31
CA LYS A 147 36.02 -5.13 3.10
C LYS A 147 34.59 -5.15 2.59
N LYS A 148 33.95 -3.99 2.51
CA LYS A 148 32.57 -3.83 1.98
C LYS A 148 32.36 -4.42 0.58
N ARG A 149 33.38 -4.33 -0.30
CA ARG A 149 33.33 -4.92 -1.66
C ARG A 149 33.34 -6.45 -1.68
N THR A 150 33.64 -7.10 -0.56
CA THR A 150 33.70 -8.56 -0.47
C THR A 150 32.35 -9.07 0.03
N PRO A 151 31.54 -9.72 -0.82
CA PRO A 151 30.24 -10.21 -0.41
C PRO A 151 30.35 -11.34 0.61
N GLU A 152 29.27 -11.55 1.37
CA GLU A 152 29.17 -12.64 2.35
C GLU A 152 29.10 -14.03 1.69
N SER A 153 28.63 -14.09 0.44
CA SER A 153 28.44 -15.34 -0.30
C SER A 153 29.71 -16.20 -0.30
N TRP A 154 29.61 -17.46 0.12
CA TRP A 154 30.74 -18.37 0.18
C TRP A 154 31.53 -18.44 -1.13
N ARG A 155 32.87 -18.40 -1.01
CA ARG A 155 33.82 -18.67 -2.08
C ARG A 155 34.95 -19.50 -1.50
N SER A 156 35.35 -20.55 -2.20
CA SER A 156 36.45 -21.41 -1.77
C SER A 156 37.74 -20.58 -1.63
N PRO A 157 38.43 -20.62 -0.48
CA PRO A 157 39.66 -19.87 -0.28
C PRO A 157 40.79 -20.51 -1.09
N THR A 158 41.21 -19.86 -2.18
CA THR A 158 42.20 -20.41 -3.12
C THR A 158 43.64 -20.02 -2.80
N GLY A 159 43.87 -18.87 -2.17
CA GLY A 159 45.22 -18.33 -1.94
C GLY A 159 46.11 -19.30 -1.15
N THR A 160 47.35 -19.51 -1.62
CA THR A 160 48.29 -20.50 -1.05
C THR A 160 48.51 -20.32 0.45
N LEU A 161 48.64 -19.07 0.89
CA LEU A 161 48.88 -18.68 2.29
C LEU A 161 47.60 -18.39 3.08
N SER A 162 46.40 -18.59 2.49
CA SER A 162 45.13 -18.37 3.19
C SER A 162 45.08 -19.22 4.46
N LYS A 163 44.81 -18.54 5.57
CA LYS A 163 44.73 -19.15 6.90
C LYS A 163 43.49 -20.03 7.02
N GLN A 164 42.38 -19.65 6.37
CA GLN A 164 41.18 -20.47 6.27
C GLN A 164 41.41 -21.71 5.41
N ARG A 165 42.07 -21.57 4.24
CA ARG A 165 42.44 -22.72 3.38
C ARG A 165 43.29 -23.75 4.12
N ARG A 166 44.26 -23.26 4.90
CA ARG A 166 45.15 -24.06 5.75
C ARG A 166 44.47 -24.66 6.98
N GLY A 167 43.19 -24.38 7.23
CA GLY A 167 42.43 -24.95 8.35
C GLY A 167 42.79 -24.39 9.71
N MET A 168 43.29 -23.15 9.80
CA MET A 168 43.55 -22.53 11.10
C MET A 168 42.23 -22.26 11.84
N LYS A 169 42.14 -22.73 13.10
CA LYS A 169 40.93 -22.64 13.94
C LYS A 169 40.33 -21.23 14.04
N SER A 170 41.16 -20.19 13.97
CA SER A 170 40.73 -18.79 14.10
C SER A 170 39.92 -18.24 12.92
N ARG A 171 39.91 -18.92 11.76
CA ARG A 171 39.30 -18.38 10.52
C ARG A 171 37.97 -19.02 10.14
N GLY A 172 37.43 -19.88 11.01
CA GLY A 172 36.21 -20.62 10.74
C GLY A 172 36.41 -21.81 9.80
N PRO A 173 35.42 -22.73 9.76
CA PRO A 173 35.50 -23.93 8.95
C PRO A 173 35.32 -23.65 7.47
N LYS A 174 35.91 -24.52 6.64
CA LYS A 174 35.63 -24.59 5.19
C LYS A 174 34.44 -25.50 4.93
N VAL A 175 33.64 -25.17 3.91
CA VAL A 175 32.56 -26.04 3.45
C VAL A 175 33.12 -27.43 3.12
N ALA A 176 32.51 -28.47 3.68
CA ALA A 176 32.88 -29.85 3.50
C ALA A 176 31.63 -30.75 3.60
N PRO A 177 31.63 -31.97 3.00
CA PRO A 177 30.47 -32.87 3.05
C PRO A 177 30.02 -33.27 4.46
N GLY A 178 30.93 -33.25 5.45
CA GLY A 178 30.62 -33.55 6.84
C GLY A 178 29.69 -32.55 7.54
N PHE A 179 29.42 -31.40 6.93
CA PHE A 179 28.46 -30.40 7.44
C PHE A 179 27.04 -30.57 6.89
N LYS A 180 26.76 -31.66 6.16
CA LYS A 180 25.41 -31.96 5.70
C LYS A 180 24.53 -32.31 6.90
N SER A 181 23.30 -31.79 6.92
CA SER A 181 22.29 -32.21 7.89
C SER A 181 21.93 -33.69 7.70
N PRO A 182 21.35 -34.36 8.73
CA PRO A 182 20.77 -35.69 8.61
C PRO A 182 19.87 -35.80 7.38
N LYS A 183 19.85 -36.98 6.73
CA LYS A 183 19.14 -37.16 5.46
C LYS A 183 17.62 -36.98 5.63
N ALA A 184 17.05 -37.58 6.68
CA ALA A 184 15.61 -37.50 6.99
C ALA A 184 15.15 -36.03 7.15
N ALA A 185 15.82 -35.24 8.00
CA ALA A 185 15.43 -33.84 8.25
C ALA A 185 15.99 -32.81 7.25
N ARG A 186 16.59 -33.22 6.13
CA ARG A 186 17.21 -32.30 5.17
C ARG A 186 16.17 -31.73 4.23
N GLY A 187 15.95 -30.42 4.33
CA GLY A 187 14.98 -29.71 3.48
C GLY A 187 13.71 -29.34 4.21
N LEU A 188 13.38 -30.06 5.30
CA LEU A 188 12.23 -29.76 6.14
C LEU A 188 12.29 -28.34 6.74
N HIS A 189 11.11 -27.72 6.81
CA HIS A 189 10.85 -26.50 7.56
C HIS A 189 11.15 -26.72 9.05
N PRO A 190 11.47 -25.68 9.86
CA PRO A 190 11.70 -25.84 11.29
C PRO A 190 10.52 -26.46 12.05
N SER A 191 9.30 -26.35 11.54
CA SER A 191 8.11 -27.02 12.11
C SER A 191 8.01 -28.49 11.73
N GLY A 192 8.81 -28.98 10.79
CA GLY A 192 8.81 -30.37 10.35
C GLY A 192 8.22 -30.62 8.96
N PHE A 193 7.40 -29.72 8.42
CA PHE A 193 6.77 -29.91 7.12
C PHE A 193 7.78 -29.95 5.96
N GLU A 194 7.44 -30.72 4.93
CA GLU A 194 8.00 -30.56 3.59
C GLU A 194 7.38 -29.35 2.89
N GLU A 195 8.21 -28.47 2.32
CA GLU A 195 7.73 -27.22 1.73
C GLU A 195 7.36 -27.42 0.25
N VAL A 196 6.08 -27.30 -0.08
CA VAL A 196 5.58 -27.31 -1.46
C VAL A 196 5.38 -25.88 -1.95
N ARG A 197 5.90 -25.56 -3.13
CA ARG A 197 5.83 -24.21 -3.68
C ARG A 197 4.71 -24.08 -4.70
N VAL A 198 3.70 -23.28 -4.36
CA VAL A 198 2.44 -23.16 -5.10
C VAL A 198 2.33 -21.83 -5.86
N HIS A 199 1.71 -21.87 -7.02
CA HIS A 199 1.45 -20.72 -7.90
C HIS A 199 -0.04 -20.46 -8.16
N ASN A 200 -0.87 -21.48 -8.03
CA ASN A 200 -2.29 -21.46 -8.35
C ASN A 200 -3.03 -22.58 -7.61
N THR A 201 -4.35 -22.60 -7.69
CA THR A 201 -5.20 -23.60 -7.01
C THR A 201 -4.93 -25.02 -7.49
N ASP A 202 -4.60 -25.22 -8.77
CA ASP A 202 -4.37 -26.55 -9.35
C ASP A 202 -3.05 -27.18 -8.84
N ASP A 203 -2.15 -26.41 -8.23
CA ASP A 203 -0.94 -26.97 -7.60
C ASP A 203 -1.24 -27.56 -6.19
N LEU A 204 -2.47 -27.45 -5.69
CA LEU A 204 -2.88 -27.97 -4.37
C LEU A 204 -3.37 -29.42 -4.42
N ASP A 205 -3.86 -29.89 -5.58
CA ASP A 205 -4.53 -31.20 -5.71
C ASP A 205 -3.67 -32.41 -5.27
N ASP A 206 -2.35 -32.30 -5.35
CA ASP A 206 -1.40 -33.38 -5.03
C ASP A 206 -0.73 -33.21 -3.64
N VAL A 207 -1.17 -32.25 -2.81
CA VAL A 207 -0.52 -31.89 -1.54
C VAL A 207 -1.15 -32.61 -0.34
N ASP A 208 -0.33 -33.27 0.48
CA ASP A 208 -0.77 -33.90 1.73
C ASP A 208 -0.60 -32.96 2.93
N GLY A 209 -1.71 -32.43 3.46
CA GLY A 209 -1.70 -31.44 4.55
C GLY A 209 -1.14 -31.93 5.89
N ASP A 210 -0.95 -33.23 6.09
CA ASP A 210 -0.40 -33.78 7.34
C ASP A 210 1.14 -33.88 7.32
N THR A 211 1.74 -33.99 6.12
CA THR A 211 3.19 -34.11 5.94
C THR A 211 3.81 -32.85 5.30
N GLU A 212 3.04 -32.17 4.45
CA GLU A 212 3.48 -31.07 3.60
C GLU A 212 2.79 -29.75 4.00
N ALA A 213 3.50 -28.65 3.79
CA ALA A 213 2.95 -27.31 3.95
C ALA A 213 3.24 -26.46 2.72
N VAL A 214 2.29 -25.59 2.39
CA VAL A 214 2.33 -24.79 1.18
C VAL A 214 3.03 -23.46 1.44
N ARG A 215 3.94 -23.09 0.55
CA ARG A 215 4.47 -21.73 0.41
C ARG A 215 4.00 -21.12 -0.90
N ILE A 216 3.11 -20.15 -0.80
CA ILE A 216 2.60 -19.41 -1.95
C ILE A 216 3.73 -18.54 -2.51
N ALA A 217 3.98 -18.64 -3.82
CA ALA A 217 4.99 -17.84 -4.48
C ALA A 217 4.69 -16.34 -4.36
N SER A 218 5.71 -15.52 -4.09
CA SER A 218 5.56 -14.07 -3.91
C SER A 218 5.04 -13.29 -5.14
N LYS A 219 5.02 -13.91 -6.32
CA LYS A 219 4.48 -13.30 -7.55
C LYS A 219 2.96 -13.48 -7.68
N VAL A 220 2.35 -14.29 -6.83
CA VAL A 220 0.90 -14.49 -6.81
C VAL A 220 0.27 -13.27 -6.13
N GLY A 221 -0.60 -12.56 -6.84
CA GLY A 221 -1.30 -11.40 -6.30
C GLY A 221 -2.51 -11.78 -5.44
N ASP A 222 -2.98 -10.82 -4.64
CA ASP A 222 -3.90 -11.06 -3.52
C ASP A 222 -5.21 -11.74 -3.92
N ARG A 223 -5.82 -11.36 -5.05
CA ARG A 223 -7.03 -12.03 -5.59
C ARG A 223 -6.85 -13.54 -5.78
N LYS A 224 -5.65 -13.97 -6.22
CA LYS A 224 -5.36 -15.39 -6.38
C LYS A 224 -4.91 -16.02 -5.07
N ARG A 225 -4.21 -15.26 -4.21
CA ARG A 225 -3.81 -15.73 -2.88
C ARG A 225 -5.03 -16.08 -2.03
N GLU A 226 -6.04 -15.22 -2.02
CA GLU A 226 -7.30 -15.45 -1.31
C GLU A 226 -7.93 -16.80 -1.66
N ARG A 227 -8.08 -17.10 -2.95
CA ARG A 227 -8.62 -18.39 -3.40
C ARG A 227 -7.76 -19.58 -3.03
N ILE A 228 -6.44 -19.42 -3.05
CA ILE A 228 -5.51 -20.49 -2.63
C ILE A 228 -5.63 -20.71 -1.12
N GLU A 229 -5.71 -19.63 -0.34
CA GLU A 229 -5.81 -19.70 1.11
C GLU A 229 -7.13 -20.32 1.57
N GLU A 230 -8.25 -19.98 0.92
CA GLU A 230 -9.57 -20.59 1.15
C GLU A 230 -9.54 -22.10 0.91
N VAL A 231 -9.05 -22.55 -0.26
CA VAL A 231 -8.94 -23.98 -0.58
C VAL A 231 -8.00 -24.70 0.41
N CYS A 232 -6.86 -24.08 0.76
CA CYS A 232 -5.96 -24.65 1.77
C CYS A 232 -6.62 -24.78 3.15
N GLU A 233 -7.49 -23.85 3.53
CA GLU A 233 -8.22 -23.89 4.80
C GLU A 233 -9.22 -25.04 4.82
N ASP A 234 -9.97 -25.22 3.73
CA ASP A 234 -10.91 -26.32 3.53
C ASP A 234 -10.24 -27.70 3.53
N GLU A 235 -9.05 -27.81 2.92
CA GLU A 235 -8.26 -29.04 2.85
C GLU A 235 -7.34 -29.25 4.06
N GLU A 236 -7.44 -28.39 5.08
CA GLU A 236 -6.61 -28.43 6.29
C GLU A 236 -5.10 -28.38 6.00
N ILE A 237 -4.70 -27.70 4.92
CA ILE A 237 -3.30 -27.51 4.51
C ILE A 237 -2.76 -26.23 5.12
N ARG A 238 -1.59 -26.32 5.78
CA ARG A 238 -0.93 -25.14 6.37
C ARG A 238 -0.28 -24.27 5.29
N VAL A 239 -0.63 -22.98 5.28
CA VAL A 239 0.08 -21.95 4.51
C VAL A 239 1.21 -21.33 5.34
N LEU A 240 2.45 -21.44 4.87
CA LEU A 240 3.64 -20.93 5.58
C LEU A 240 3.79 -19.40 5.52
N ASN A 241 3.16 -18.75 4.55
CA ASN A 241 3.16 -17.30 4.38
C ASN A 241 1.73 -16.77 4.21
N PRO A 242 0.93 -16.80 5.29
CA PRO A 242 -0.48 -16.41 5.25
C PRO A 242 -0.65 -14.90 5.09
N THR A 243 -1.79 -14.50 4.55
CA THR A 243 -2.30 -13.13 4.60
C THR A 243 -2.93 -12.88 5.98
N TYR A 244 -2.65 -11.71 6.56
CA TYR A 244 -3.26 -11.27 7.82
C TYR A 244 -4.45 -10.38 7.52
N ILE A 245 -5.57 -10.63 8.20
CA ILE A 245 -6.81 -9.85 8.09
C ILE A 245 -7.17 -9.27 9.46
N GLU A 246 -7.83 -8.12 9.44
CA GLU A 246 -8.37 -7.48 10.64
C GLU A 246 -9.68 -8.18 11.01
N VAL A 247 -9.76 -8.68 12.24
CA VAL A 247 -10.93 -9.36 12.80
C VAL A 247 -11.33 -8.64 14.08
N GLU A 248 -12.63 -8.42 14.25
CA GLU A 248 -13.21 -7.81 15.46
C GLU A 248 -13.11 -8.80 16.62
N VAL A 249 -12.60 -8.34 17.76
CA VAL A 249 -12.49 -9.15 18.98
C VAL A 249 -13.56 -8.71 19.96
N GLU A 250 -14.40 -9.65 20.39
CA GLU A 250 -15.33 -9.41 21.49
C GLU A 250 -14.54 -9.41 22.80
N THR A 251 -14.36 -8.22 23.40
CA THR A 251 -13.73 -8.09 24.72
C THR A 251 -14.75 -8.50 25.80
N ASP A 252 -14.64 -9.73 26.30
CA ASP A 252 -15.41 -10.19 27.47
C ASP A 252 -14.97 -9.39 28.73
N ASP A 253 -15.77 -8.39 29.14
CA ASP A 253 -15.65 -7.65 30.42
C ASP A 253 -16.42 -8.32 31.58
#